data_AF-A0A820TXJ3-F1
#
_entry.id   AF-A0A820TXJ3-F1
#
_cell.length_a   1.000
_cell.length_b   1.000
_cell.length_c   1.000
_cell.angle_alpha   90.00
_cell.angle_beta   90.00
_cell.angle_gamma   90.00
#
_symmetry.space_group_name_H-M   'P 1'
#
loop_
_entity.id
_entity.type
_entity.pdbx_description
1 polymer ?
#
loop_
_entity_poly.entity_id
_entity_poly.type
_entity_poly.pdbx_seq_one_letter_code
_entity_poly.pdbx_strand_id
1 'polypeptide(L)'
;MLVYIRDEDGFSKMININRNDELKNRYRKILLDGVCLESFACKELIYYYFGSSGSQMKEQDFWCLAPTKVKSTNAAYVVNEARIALGDLKKIQNIATYIARVGLYLTTTKSTDEDIPSVYQVRIAGCKGMLSIDSQSTMNDDYIKVRKSMMEFNSDDWTLEIVDHSRLNEVLVTKNPCLYSGDLRRLEAVDIPTLRPFIHDCIVFPVVESRPHSNEIAGSDLDGDQYWVYWGKELKVNKIISPLAYTPMSKTRIPKITSELIVTHILDILDDQKFCIISNTHAVIVDKHSNGTMSTECKFLAELFPRAIDSIKTGEQIDMKIVNKLRETWYDTYPIWMMKDDKLSYESQSINGYLFNKAQNLRIKGLIR
;
A
#
# COMPACT_ATOMS: atom_id res chain seq x y z
N MET A 1 14.80 -15.77 14.23
CA MET A 1 13.73 -16.75 13.94
C MET A 1 12.46 -15.98 13.65
N LEU A 2 11.77 -16.27 12.55
CA LEU A 2 10.44 -15.72 12.28
C LEU A 2 9.40 -16.66 12.89
N VAL A 3 8.46 -16.12 13.67
CA VAL A 3 7.43 -16.87 14.37
C VAL A 3 6.06 -16.44 13.85
N TYR A 4 5.19 -17.42 13.59
CA TYR A 4 3.81 -17.23 13.20
C TYR A 4 2.91 -17.77 14.32
N ILE A 5 1.92 -16.99 14.76
CA ILE A 5 0.87 -17.49 15.66
C ILE A 5 -0.38 -17.71 14.83
N ARG A 6 -0.93 -18.93 14.89
CA ARG A 6 -2.05 -19.39 14.08
C ARG A 6 -3.05 -20.15 14.94
N ASP A 7 -4.27 -20.28 14.42
CA ASP A 7 -5.29 -21.17 14.97
C ASP A 7 -4.85 -22.64 14.85
N GLU A 8 -5.62 -23.57 15.42
CA GLU A 8 -5.32 -25.01 15.42
C GLU A 8 -5.21 -25.61 14.01
N ASP A 9 -5.80 -24.96 13.01
CA ASP A 9 -5.67 -25.34 11.60
C ASP A 9 -4.28 -25.05 11.01
N GLY A 10 -3.44 -24.29 11.72
CA GLY A 10 -2.08 -23.92 11.32
C GLY A 10 -2.00 -22.84 10.25
N PHE A 11 -3.12 -22.32 9.76
CA PHE A 11 -3.18 -21.36 8.64
C PHE A 11 -3.93 -20.08 9.00
N SER A 12 -5.03 -20.19 9.75
CA SER A 12 -5.89 -19.09 10.10
C SER A 12 -5.27 -18.22 11.18
N LYS A 13 -5.56 -16.92 11.12
CA LYS A 13 -5.22 -15.99 12.20
C LYS A 13 -6.11 -16.28 13.40
N MET A 14 -5.53 -16.18 14.59
CA MET A 14 -6.29 -16.22 15.83
C MET A 14 -7.25 -15.01 15.87
N ILE A 15 -8.54 -15.27 16.09
CA ILE A 15 -9.57 -14.23 16.19
C ILE A 15 -10.06 -14.06 17.63
N ASN A 16 -10.58 -12.88 17.96
CA ASN A 16 -11.18 -12.57 19.28
C ASN A 16 -10.20 -12.67 20.47
N ILE A 17 -8.90 -12.48 20.25
CA ILE A 17 -7.87 -12.51 21.29
C ILE A 17 -8.20 -11.50 22.41
N ASN A 18 -8.63 -10.29 22.06
CA ASN A 18 -8.99 -9.23 23.01
C ASN A 18 -10.30 -9.49 23.77
N ARG A 19 -11.11 -10.48 23.35
CA ARG A 19 -12.34 -10.89 24.05
C ARG A 19 -12.14 -12.11 24.93
N ASN A 20 -10.97 -12.74 24.88
CA ASN A 20 -10.64 -13.93 25.65
C ASN A 20 -9.36 -13.68 26.46
N ASP A 21 -9.54 -13.40 27.76
CA ASP A 21 -8.44 -13.08 28.67
C ASP A 21 -7.40 -14.21 28.76
N GLU A 22 -7.81 -15.46 28.65
CA GLU A 22 -6.88 -16.60 28.69
C GLU A 22 -5.98 -16.60 27.46
N LEU A 23 -6.55 -16.44 26.26
CA LEU A 23 -5.78 -16.35 25.01
C LEU A 23 -4.87 -15.12 25.00
N LYS A 24 -5.39 -13.96 25.44
CA LYS A 24 -4.61 -12.72 25.57
C LYS A 24 -3.42 -12.91 26.51
N ASN A 25 -3.61 -13.60 27.64
CA ASN A 25 -2.55 -13.88 28.60
C ASN A 25 -1.51 -14.87 28.06
N ARG A 26 -1.92 -15.90 27.32
CA ARG A 26 -0.98 -16.82 26.65
C ARG A 26 -0.11 -16.09 25.63
N TYR A 27 -0.71 -15.24 24.79
CA TYR A 27 0.00 -14.43 23.80
C TYR A 27 0.98 -13.45 24.46
N ARG A 28 0.52 -12.79 25.54
CA ARG A 28 1.36 -11.92 26.37
C ARG A 28 2.59 -12.64 26.91
N LYS A 29 2.39 -13.87 27.41
CA LYS A 29 3.47 -14.71 27.95
C LYS A 29 4.51 -15.04 26.90
N ILE A 30 4.09 -15.43 25.68
CA ILE A 30 5.01 -15.72 24.57
C ILE A 30 5.89 -14.50 24.22
N LEU A 31 5.29 -13.31 24.18
CA LEU A 31 6.03 -12.10 23.82
C LEU A 31 6.99 -11.61 24.92
N LEU A 32 6.66 -11.81 26.20
CA LEU A 32 7.48 -11.37 27.34
C LEU A 32 8.54 -12.41 27.75
N ASP A 33 8.12 -13.67 27.87
CA ASP A 33 8.93 -14.75 28.42
C ASP A 33 9.71 -15.50 27.32
N GLY A 34 9.32 -15.34 26.06
CA GLY A 34 9.94 -15.97 24.91
C GLY A 34 9.42 -17.39 24.62
N VAL A 35 9.86 -17.93 23.49
CA VAL A 35 9.55 -19.28 23.04
C VAL A 35 10.75 -20.17 23.32
N CYS A 36 10.57 -21.18 24.18
CA CYS A 36 11.60 -22.20 24.40
C CYS A 36 11.53 -23.26 23.29
N LEU A 37 12.66 -23.49 22.61
CA LEU A 37 12.80 -24.60 21.67
C LEU A 37 13.95 -25.50 22.13
N GLU A 38 13.69 -26.81 22.10
CA GLU A 38 14.72 -27.81 22.29
C GLU A 38 15.60 -27.89 21.03
N SER A 39 16.90 -27.71 21.22
CA SER A 39 17.89 -27.94 20.17
C SER A 39 18.45 -29.36 20.27
N PHE A 40 18.68 -29.99 19.12
CA PHE A 40 19.39 -31.27 19.00
C PHE A 40 20.77 -31.29 19.69
N ALA A 41 21.33 -30.13 20.03
CA ALA A 41 22.62 -29.99 20.72
C ALA A 41 22.54 -29.82 22.26
N CYS A 42 21.42 -30.20 22.90
CA CYS A 42 21.25 -30.23 24.37
C CYS A 42 21.40 -28.88 25.11
N LYS A 43 20.84 -27.80 24.55
CA LYS A 43 20.54 -26.59 25.33
C LYS A 43 19.15 -26.09 24.98
N GLU A 44 18.29 -25.94 25.98
CA GLU A 44 17.06 -25.15 25.88
C GLU A 44 17.44 -23.72 25.46
N LEU A 45 16.98 -23.31 24.27
CA LEU A 45 17.20 -21.96 23.76
C LEU A 45 15.88 -21.21 23.81
N ILE A 46 15.89 -20.08 24.50
CA ILE A 46 14.73 -19.19 24.58
C ILE A 46 14.89 -18.09 23.52
N TYR A 47 13.88 -17.97 22.67
CA TYR A 47 13.77 -16.98 21.62
C TYR A 47 12.84 -15.85 22.07
N TYR A 48 13.40 -14.65 22.23
CA TYR A 48 12.67 -13.48 22.71
C TYR A 48 12.19 -12.61 21.56
N TYR A 49 11.00 -12.02 21.70
CA TYR A 49 10.46 -11.07 20.73
C TYR A 49 11.43 -9.90 20.52
N PHE A 50 11.86 -9.72 19.27
CA PHE A 50 12.79 -8.69 18.87
C PHE A 50 12.07 -7.51 18.20
N GLY A 51 11.22 -7.80 17.21
CA GLY A 51 10.51 -6.77 16.46
C GLY A 51 9.60 -7.32 15.37
N SER A 52 8.75 -6.43 14.85
CA SER A 52 7.82 -6.70 13.75
C SER A 52 7.56 -5.41 12.98
N SER A 53 7.31 -5.50 11.67
CA SER A 53 6.74 -4.38 10.91
C SER A 53 5.24 -4.22 11.19
N GLY A 54 4.65 -3.10 10.76
CA GLY A 54 3.20 -2.88 10.90
C GLY A 54 2.37 -3.94 10.15
N SER A 55 2.85 -4.43 9.01
CA SER A 55 2.21 -5.52 8.26
C SER A 55 2.35 -6.86 8.98
N GLN A 56 3.52 -7.15 9.53
CA GLN A 56 3.78 -8.36 10.32
C GLN A 56 2.87 -8.48 11.55
N MET A 57 2.62 -7.35 12.23
CA MET A 57 1.67 -7.30 13.33
C MET A 57 0.25 -7.70 12.90
N LYS A 58 -0.19 -7.27 11.70
CA LYS A 58 -1.51 -7.66 11.14
C LYS A 58 -1.54 -9.13 10.73
N GLU A 59 -0.42 -9.70 10.33
CA GLU A 59 -0.27 -11.10 9.96
C GLU A 59 0.01 -12.03 11.16
N GLN A 60 0.00 -11.48 12.38
CA GLN A 60 0.31 -12.21 13.62
C GLN A 60 1.64 -12.95 13.54
N ASP A 61 2.63 -12.29 12.93
CA ASP A 61 3.99 -12.79 12.84
C ASP A 61 4.99 -11.77 13.39
N PHE A 62 6.14 -12.27 13.85
CA PHE A 62 7.18 -11.45 14.46
C PHE A 62 8.53 -12.14 14.47
N TRP A 63 9.58 -11.34 14.55
CA TRP A 63 10.94 -11.85 14.67
C TRP A 63 11.33 -12.01 16.12
N CYS A 64 11.92 -13.17 16.43
CA CYS A 64 12.57 -13.46 17.69
C CYS A 64 14.08 -13.62 17.54
N LEU A 65 14.81 -13.27 18.60
CA LEU A 65 16.25 -13.50 18.73
C LEU A 65 16.55 -14.39 19.93
N ALA A 66 17.55 -15.24 19.79
CA ALA A 66 18.13 -16.01 20.89
C ALA A 66 19.55 -15.50 21.21
N PRO A 67 19.98 -15.52 22.47
CA PRO A 67 21.34 -15.12 22.83
C PRO A 67 22.38 -16.10 22.28
N THR A 68 23.38 -15.60 21.54
CA THR A 68 24.48 -16.42 20.97
C THR A 68 25.65 -16.59 21.95
N LYS A 69 25.85 -15.65 22.87
CA LYS A 69 26.86 -15.70 23.94
C LYS A 69 26.21 -15.27 25.26
N VAL A 70 26.09 -16.20 26.20
CA VAL A 70 25.38 -16.00 27.47
C VAL A 70 26.15 -15.00 28.35
N LYS A 71 25.69 -13.75 28.41
CA LYS A 71 25.99 -12.81 29.51
C LYS A 71 24.82 -12.67 30.49
N SER A 72 23.61 -13.04 30.07
CA SER A 72 22.38 -13.01 30.87
C SER A 72 21.29 -13.85 30.21
N THR A 73 20.42 -14.47 30.99
CA THR A 73 19.18 -15.13 30.53
C THR A 73 17.97 -14.19 30.54
N ASN A 74 18.15 -12.92 30.94
CA ASN A 74 17.06 -11.95 30.99
C ASN A 74 16.65 -11.48 29.58
N ALA A 75 15.41 -11.76 29.19
CA ALA A 75 14.78 -11.37 27.94
C ALA A 75 14.99 -9.89 27.57
N ALA A 76 14.73 -9.00 28.54
CA ALA A 76 14.81 -7.56 28.33
C ALA A 76 16.25 -7.10 28.09
N TYR A 77 17.24 -7.73 28.72
CA TYR A 77 18.65 -7.43 28.49
C TYR A 77 19.08 -7.84 27.07
N VAL A 78 18.80 -9.09 26.68
CA VAL A 78 19.21 -9.63 25.38
C VAL A 78 18.61 -8.83 24.22
N VAL A 79 17.32 -8.49 24.31
CA VAL A 79 16.61 -7.75 23.26
C VAL A 79 17.05 -6.28 23.21
N ASN A 80 17.24 -5.63 24.37
CA ASN A 80 17.64 -4.22 24.39
C ASN A 80 19.05 -4.01 23.82
N GLU A 81 20.00 -4.90 24.13
CA GLU A 81 21.35 -4.86 23.55
C GLU A 81 21.29 -4.97 22.01
N ALA A 82 20.50 -5.91 21.50
CA ALA A 82 20.32 -6.07 20.05
C ALA A 82 19.65 -4.85 19.40
N ARG A 83 18.69 -4.19 20.07
CA ARG A 83 18.03 -2.98 19.57
C ARG A 83 18.93 -1.75 19.62
N ILE A 84 19.84 -1.65 20.61
CA ILE A 84 20.87 -0.59 20.64
C ILE A 84 21.79 -0.70 19.43
N ALA A 85 22.09 -1.92 18.99
CA ALA A 85 22.91 -2.16 17.80
C ALA A 85 22.24 -1.73 16.48
N LEU A 86 20.91 -1.55 16.44
CA LEU A 86 20.21 -1.04 15.25
C LEU A 86 20.40 0.47 15.03
N GLY A 87 20.84 1.22 16.06
CA GLY A 87 21.03 2.67 15.98
C GLY A 87 20.41 3.44 17.15
N ASP A 88 20.49 4.78 17.11
CA ASP A 88 19.94 5.63 18.19
C ASP A 88 18.41 5.76 18.11
N LEU A 89 17.71 4.85 18.80
CA LEU A 89 16.26 4.88 18.96
C LEU A 89 15.81 5.63 20.22
N LYS A 90 16.72 6.20 21.03
CA LYS A 90 16.41 6.77 22.37
C LYS A 90 15.49 7.99 22.29
N LYS A 91 15.50 8.70 21.15
CA LYS A 91 14.69 9.89 20.92
C LYS A 91 13.24 9.59 20.54
N ILE A 92 12.89 8.32 20.27
CA ILE A 92 11.53 7.94 19.89
C ILE A 92 10.67 7.81 21.13
N GLN A 93 9.64 8.64 21.22
CA GLN A 93 8.71 8.71 22.36
C GLN A 93 7.33 8.12 22.03
N ASN A 94 7.16 7.41 20.91
CA ASN A 94 5.90 6.82 20.50
C ASN A 94 6.11 5.32 20.22
N ILE A 95 5.39 4.46 20.94
CA ILE A 95 5.58 2.99 20.89
C ILE A 95 5.37 2.45 19.48
N ALA A 96 4.29 2.88 18.84
CA ALA A 96 3.94 2.48 17.48
C ALA A 96 5.05 2.84 16.46
N THR A 97 5.57 4.07 16.55
CA THR A 97 6.69 4.53 15.72
C THR A 97 7.96 3.74 16.03
N TYR A 98 8.23 3.42 17.30
CA TYR A 98 9.40 2.63 17.69
C TYR A 98 9.37 1.23 17.07
N ILE A 99 8.25 0.52 17.16
CA ILE A 99 8.07 -0.81 16.55
C ILE A 99 8.26 -0.74 15.03
N ALA A 100 7.60 0.23 14.37
CA ALA A 100 7.73 0.43 12.93
C ALA A 100 9.19 0.66 12.48
N ARG A 101 9.99 1.39 13.27
CA ARG A 101 11.41 1.62 12.98
C ARG A 101 12.27 0.39 13.18
N VAL A 102 11.98 -0.46 14.17
CA VAL A 102 12.66 -1.75 14.33
C VAL A 102 12.33 -2.69 13.15
N GLY A 103 11.07 -2.68 12.67
CA GLY A 103 10.63 -3.48 11.53
C GLY A 103 11.37 -3.19 10.22
N LEU A 104 11.90 -1.98 10.03
CA LEU A 104 12.68 -1.62 8.83
C LEU A 104 13.97 -2.44 8.67
N TYR A 105 14.57 -2.88 9.78
CA TYR A 105 15.81 -3.68 9.76
C TYR A 105 15.57 -5.15 9.40
N LEU A 106 14.30 -5.52 9.20
CA LEU A 106 13.85 -6.90 8.99
C LEU A 106 13.30 -7.11 7.58
N THR A 107 13.40 -6.10 6.70
CA THR A 107 12.95 -6.17 5.30
C THR A 107 14.08 -6.65 4.39
N THR A 108 13.76 -7.50 3.41
CA THR A 108 14.69 -8.00 2.39
C THR A 108 14.42 -7.28 1.07
N THR A 109 15.35 -6.51 0.54
CA THR A 109 15.23 -5.83 -0.76
C THR A 109 16.12 -6.50 -1.83
N LYS A 110 15.68 -6.47 -3.08
CA LYS A 110 16.44 -6.84 -4.28
C LYS A 110 16.21 -5.76 -5.36
N SER A 111 17.21 -5.52 -6.20
CA SER A 111 17.24 -4.48 -7.26
C SER A 111 17.24 -5.14 -8.64
N THR A 112 16.64 -4.45 -9.63
CA THR A 112 16.54 -4.84 -11.05
C THR A 112 16.53 -3.59 -11.96
N ASP A 113 17.06 -3.71 -13.19
CA ASP A 113 17.47 -2.64 -14.11
C ASP A 113 16.76 -2.62 -15.51
N GLU A 114 16.80 -1.43 -16.17
CA GLU A 114 16.66 -0.99 -17.60
C GLU A 114 15.27 -1.07 -18.32
N ASP A 115 14.81 -0.14 -19.20
CA ASP A 115 15.40 0.31 -20.51
C ASP A 115 14.65 1.49 -21.26
N ILE A 116 15.09 1.83 -22.49
CA ILE A 116 14.89 3.06 -23.35
C ILE A 116 13.61 3.12 -24.27
N PRO A 117 13.06 4.31 -24.61
CA PRO A 117 11.94 4.46 -25.57
C PRO A 117 12.32 4.27 -27.05
N SER A 118 11.44 3.64 -27.84
CA SER A 118 11.85 2.89 -29.03
C SER A 118 11.59 3.52 -30.42
N VAL A 119 10.78 4.59 -30.57
CA VAL A 119 10.32 5.08 -31.90
C VAL A 119 10.13 6.61 -31.98
N TYR A 120 10.55 7.19 -33.11
CA TYR A 120 10.51 8.61 -33.47
C TYR A 120 9.85 8.80 -34.84
N GLN A 121 9.08 9.87 -35.01
CA GLN A 121 8.66 10.35 -36.33
C GLN A 121 9.59 11.47 -36.78
N VAL A 122 10.14 11.33 -37.99
CA VAL A 122 11.19 12.23 -38.46
C VAL A 122 10.95 12.76 -39.87
N ARG A 123 11.61 13.88 -40.15
CA ARG A 123 11.96 14.36 -41.47
C ARG A 123 13.48 14.49 -41.52
N ILE A 124 14.08 14.02 -42.60
CA ILE A 124 15.52 14.15 -42.82
C ILE A 124 15.74 14.20 -44.32
N ALA A 125 16.36 15.26 -44.82
CA ALA A 125 16.38 15.55 -46.26
C ALA A 125 14.98 15.52 -46.89
N GLY A 126 14.87 15.00 -48.12
CA GLY A 126 13.59 14.75 -48.78
C GLY A 126 12.87 13.49 -48.29
N CYS A 127 13.21 13.00 -47.09
CA CYS A 127 12.64 11.78 -46.52
C CYS A 127 11.64 12.06 -45.39
N LYS A 128 10.57 11.27 -45.32
CA LYS A 128 9.56 11.28 -44.25
C LYS A 128 9.31 9.86 -43.77
N GLY A 129 9.25 9.66 -42.45
CA GLY A 129 8.84 8.37 -41.91
C GLY A 129 9.08 8.21 -40.42
N MET A 130 9.11 6.96 -39.97
CA MET A 130 9.39 6.59 -38.59
C MET A 130 10.80 6.00 -38.48
N LEU A 131 11.55 6.37 -37.45
CA LEU A 131 12.80 5.73 -37.05
C LEU A 131 12.61 5.05 -35.70
N SER A 132 13.13 3.85 -35.55
CA SER A 132 13.19 3.15 -34.28
C SER A 132 14.63 2.94 -33.85
N ILE A 133 14.87 2.85 -32.55
CA ILE A 133 16.21 2.53 -32.02
C ILE A 133 16.58 1.11 -32.44
N ASP A 134 17.78 0.94 -33.00
CA ASP A 134 18.37 -0.36 -33.33
C ASP A 134 19.19 -0.85 -32.13
N SER A 135 18.53 -1.60 -31.24
CA SER A 135 19.14 -2.09 -29.99
C SER A 135 20.20 -3.16 -30.18
N GLN A 136 20.47 -3.60 -31.42
CA GLN A 136 21.47 -4.62 -31.75
C GLN A 136 22.70 -4.06 -32.47
N SER A 137 22.81 -2.73 -32.58
CA SER A 137 23.96 -2.10 -33.21
C SER A 137 25.25 -2.35 -32.44
N THR A 138 26.32 -2.71 -33.16
CA THR A 138 27.70 -2.75 -32.65
C THR A 138 28.56 -1.62 -33.20
N MET A 139 27.94 -0.61 -33.84
CA MET A 139 28.66 0.52 -34.42
C MET A 139 28.95 1.57 -33.35
N ASN A 140 30.17 2.11 -33.35
CA ASN A 140 30.60 3.16 -32.40
C ASN A 140 30.16 4.57 -32.81
N ASP A 141 29.59 4.74 -34.01
CA ASP A 141 29.20 6.03 -34.57
C ASP A 141 27.67 6.13 -34.71
N ASP A 142 27.13 7.34 -34.55
CA ASP A 142 25.71 7.63 -34.75
C ASP A 142 25.31 7.43 -36.22
N TYR A 143 24.30 6.60 -36.47
CA TYR A 143 23.79 6.36 -37.83
C TYR A 143 22.27 6.34 -37.89
N ILE A 144 21.75 6.69 -39.08
CA ILE A 144 20.33 6.60 -39.41
C ILE A 144 20.19 5.80 -40.70
N LYS A 145 19.37 4.75 -40.66
CA LYS A 145 19.07 3.94 -41.85
C LYS A 145 17.70 4.30 -42.42
N VAL A 146 17.70 4.97 -43.57
CA VAL A 146 16.48 5.35 -44.30
C VAL A 146 16.15 4.29 -45.35
N ARG A 147 14.86 3.94 -45.49
CA ARG A 147 14.37 3.01 -46.54
C ARG A 147 14.00 3.79 -47.81
N LYS A 148 14.10 3.15 -48.97
CA LYS A 148 13.69 3.75 -50.26
C LYS A 148 12.27 4.32 -50.24
N SER A 149 11.36 3.66 -49.52
CA SER A 149 9.96 4.09 -49.36
C SER A 149 9.76 5.34 -48.50
N MET A 150 10.79 5.79 -47.77
CA MET A 150 10.75 7.03 -47.00
C MET A 150 11.19 8.23 -47.82
N MET A 151 11.83 8.03 -48.98
CA MET A 151 12.33 9.10 -49.84
C MET A 151 11.21 9.60 -50.76
N GLU A 152 10.81 10.85 -50.59
CA GLU A 152 9.75 11.49 -51.38
C GLU A 152 10.34 12.32 -52.53
N PHE A 153 11.50 12.95 -52.32
CA PHE A 153 12.24 13.72 -53.32
C PHE A 153 13.73 13.79 -52.97
N ASN A 154 14.57 14.21 -53.93
CA ASN A 154 16.01 14.38 -53.69
C ASN A 154 16.29 15.74 -53.02
N SER A 155 17.10 15.73 -51.97
CA SER A 155 17.60 16.92 -51.28
C SER A 155 18.99 16.63 -50.71
N ASP A 156 19.84 17.65 -50.68
CA ASP A 156 21.20 17.56 -50.14
C ASP A 156 21.31 18.02 -48.67
N ASP A 157 20.18 18.43 -48.06
CA ASP A 157 20.11 18.85 -46.66
C ASP A 157 19.82 17.67 -45.72
N TRP A 158 20.84 17.15 -45.05
CA TRP A 158 20.72 15.97 -44.17
C TRP A 158 20.42 16.29 -42.71
N THR A 159 19.93 17.49 -42.42
CA THR A 159 19.52 17.86 -41.05
C THR A 159 18.38 16.96 -40.57
N LEU A 160 18.56 16.31 -39.41
CA LEU A 160 17.51 15.53 -38.77
C LEU A 160 16.51 16.44 -38.06
N GLU A 161 15.27 16.42 -38.51
CA GLU A 161 14.14 17.07 -37.85
C GLU A 161 13.25 16.01 -37.19
N ILE A 162 13.12 16.08 -35.86
CA ILE A 162 12.14 15.26 -35.13
C ILE A 162 10.78 15.95 -35.25
N VAL A 163 9.87 15.33 -35.99
CA VAL A 163 8.51 15.84 -36.23
C VAL A 163 7.60 15.52 -35.05
N ASP A 164 7.70 14.29 -34.55
CA ASP A 164 7.00 13.82 -33.36
C ASP A 164 7.81 12.65 -32.76
N HIS A 165 7.51 12.27 -31.54
CA HIS A 165 8.04 11.05 -30.95
C HIS A 165 6.94 10.44 -30.11
N SER A 166 7.12 9.23 -29.60
CA SER A 166 6.22 8.72 -28.57
C SER A 166 6.11 9.75 -27.42
N ARG A 167 4.98 10.44 -27.30
CA ARG A 167 4.66 11.46 -26.29
C ARG A 167 3.40 11.10 -25.51
N LEU A 168 3.28 11.74 -24.35
CA LEU A 168 2.58 11.26 -23.17
C LEU A 168 1.06 11.39 -23.25
N ASN A 169 0.39 10.40 -22.68
CA ASN A 169 -1.05 10.39 -22.52
C ASN A 169 -1.43 11.07 -21.19
N GLU A 170 -2.59 11.72 -21.17
CA GLU A 170 -3.31 11.98 -19.91
C GLU A 170 -3.38 10.66 -19.13
N VAL A 171 -2.92 10.67 -17.88
CA VAL A 171 -2.96 9.50 -17.01
C VAL A 171 -3.94 9.72 -15.88
N LEU A 172 -4.71 8.68 -15.60
CA LEU A 172 -5.47 8.57 -14.36
C LEU A 172 -4.61 7.83 -13.34
N VAL A 173 -4.52 8.38 -12.14
CA VAL A 173 -3.74 7.82 -11.04
C VAL A 173 -4.61 7.76 -9.81
N THR A 174 -4.69 6.58 -9.19
CA THR A 174 -5.33 6.42 -7.88
C THR A 174 -4.65 5.31 -7.08
N LYS A 175 -5.12 5.08 -5.86
CA LYS A 175 -4.65 4.01 -4.97
C LYS A 175 -5.84 3.16 -4.54
N ASN A 176 -5.62 1.86 -4.39
CA ASN A 176 -6.60 0.98 -3.76
C ASN A 176 -6.29 0.84 -2.26
N PRO A 177 -7.26 1.03 -1.34
CA PRO A 177 -8.64 1.45 -1.57
C PRO A 177 -8.82 2.94 -1.91
N CYS A 178 -9.67 3.24 -2.89
CA CYS A 178 -10.10 4.58 -3.28
C CYS A 178 -11.50 4.83 -2.71
N LEU A 179 -11.61 5.57 -1.61
CA LEU A 179 -12.91 5.81 -0.95
C LEU A 179 -13.56 7.10 -1.44
N TYR A 180 -12.79 8.10 -1.84
CA TYR A 180 -13.33 9.37 -2.28
C TYR A 180 -13.04 9.62 -3.76
N SER A 181 -14.02 10.19 -4.48
CA SER A 181 -13.87 10.45 -5.92
C SER A 181 -12.76 11.45 -6.25
N GLY A 182 -12.32 12.27 -5.28
CA GLY A 182 -11.15 13.14 -5.42
C GLY A 182 -9.79 12.43 -5.35
N ASP A 183 -9.77 11.15 -4.93
CA ASP A 183 -8.56 10.32 -4.90
C ASP A 183 -8.16 9.81 -6.29
N LEU A 184 -9.04 9.94 -7.28
CA LEU A 184 -8.71 9.72 -8.69
C LEU A 184 -8.17 11.01 -9.27
N ARG A 185 -6.86 11.04 -9.51
CA ARG A 185 -6.16 12.19 -10.05
C ARG A 185 -5.96 12.02 -11.55
N ARG A 186 -6.20 13.11 -12.27
CA ARG A 186 -5.84 13.24 -13.67
C ARG A 186 -4.56 14.06 -13.74
N LEU A 187 -3.50 13.42 -14.18
CA LEU A 187 -2.17 14.01 -14.26
C LEU A 187 -1.68 13.95 -15.70
N GLU A 188 -0.75 14.84 -16.01
CA GLU A 188 0.03 14.75 -17.23
C GLU A 188 1.26 13.91 -16.91
N ALA A 189 1.38 12.76 -17.56
CA ALA A 189 2.66 12.06 -17.52
C ALA A 189 3.65 12.96 -18.27
N VAL A 190 4.82 13.20 -17.70
CA VAL A 190 5.91 13.95 -18.36
C VAL A 190 7.15 13.08 -18.37
N ASP A 191 7.71 12.91 -19.57
CA ASP A 191 8.94 12.18 -19.76
C ASP A 191 10.12 13.13 -19.53
N ILE A 192 10.93 12.81 -18.53
CA ILE A 192 12.10 13.59 -18.14
C ILE A 192 13.35 12.77 -18.51
N PRO A 193 14.02 13.06 -19.65
CA PRO A 193 15.11 12.24 -20.16
C PRO A 193 16.24 11.98 -19.16
N THR A 194 16.49 12.94 -18.25
CA THR A 194 17.55 12.85 -17.24
C THR A 194 17.23 11.90 -16.08
N LEU A 195 15.95 11.56 -15.83
CA LEU A 195 15.56 10.61 -14.77
C LEU A 195 15.58 9.16 -15.25
N ARG A 196 15.46 8.94 -16.57
CA ARG A 196 15.34 7.60 -17.17
C ARG A 196 16.47 6.64 -16.80
N PRO A 197 17.77 7.02 -16.73
CA PRO A 197 18.83 6.06 -16.39
C PRO A 197 18.74 5.53 -14.95
N PHE A 198 18.01 6.22 -14.06
CA PHE A 198 18.04 5.97 -12.62
C PHE A 198 16.71 5.46 -12.07
N ILE A 199 15.60 5.73 -12.76
CA ILE A 199 14.25 5.50 -12.22
C ILE A 199 13.40 4.72 -13.24
N HIS A 200 13.05 3.49 -12.89
CA HIS A 200 12.27 2.55 -13.71
C HIS A 200 11.14 1.93 -12.89
N ASP A 201 10.15 1.32 -13.55
CA ASP A 201 9.03 0.57 -12.95
C ASP A 201 8.27 1.27 -11.82
N CYS A 202 8.32 2.60 -11.79
CA CYS A 202 7.62 3.39 -10.81
C CYS A 202 7.13 4.71 -11.39
N ILE A 203 6.16 5.31 -10.70
CA ILE A 203 5.69 6.64 -10.99
C ILE A 203 6.50 7.66 -10.18
N VAL A 204 7.00 8.70 -10.84
CA VAL A 204 7.69 9.80 -10.17
C VAL A 204 6.74 10.97 -10.06
N PHE A 205 6.47 11.39 -8.83
CA PHE A 205 5.75 12.64 -8.60
C PHE A 205 6.72 13.81 -8.47
N PRO A 206 6.37 15.01 -8.98
CA PRO A 206 7.15 16.21 -8.74
C PRO A 206 7.17 16.55 -7.26
N VAL A 207 8.29 17.10 -6.80
CA VAL A 207 8.40 17.70 -5.46
C VAL A 207 7.92 19.14 -5.56
N VAL A 208 6.71 19.39 -5.05
CA VAL A 208 6.06 20.72 -5.06
C VAL A 208 5.90 21.21 -3.62
N GLU A 209 6.18 22.49 -3.35
CA GLU A 209 6.25 23.03 -1.98
C GLU A 209 4.90 23.05 -1.23
N SER A 210 3.77 23.03 -1.92
CA SER A 210 2.44 23.15 -1.28
C SER A 210 1.90 21.81 -0.77
N ARG A 211 1.77 20.82 -1.67
CA ARG A 211 1.17 19.53 -1.37
C ARG A 211 1.61 18.48 -2.41
N PRO A 212 2.24 17.37 -2.00
CA PRO A 212 2.62 16.29 -2.92
C PRO A 212 1.40 15.60 -3.56
N HIS A 213 1.47 15.24 -4.84
CA HIS A 213 0.41 14.49 -5.53
C HIS A 213 0.11 13.13 -4.90
N SER A 214 1.11 12.46 -4.32
CA SER A 214 0.89 11.23 -3.55
C SER A 214 -0.09 11.44 -2.41
N ASN A 215 0.08 12.51 -1.63
CA ASN A 215 -0.83 12.84 -0.52
C ASN A 215 -2.25 13.20 -0.99
N GLU A 216 -2.39 13.75 -2.21
CA GLU A 216 -3.71 14.01 -2.80
C GLU A 216 -4.47 12.72 -3.15
N ILE A 217 -3.79 11.58 -3.22
CA ILE A 217 -4.36 10.28 -3.56
C ILE A 217 -4.54 9.49 -2.26
N ALA A 218 -5.72 9.59 -1.64
CA ALA A 218 -6.09 8.84 -0.43
C ALA A 218 -5.12 9.02 0.76
N GLY A 219 -4.40 10.15 0.84
CA GLY A 219 -3.41 10.42 1.89
C GLY A 219 -2.13 9.58 1.78
N SER A 220 -1.85 9.05 0.60
CA SER A 220 -0.70 8.18 0.32
C SER A 220 0.65 8.88 0.54
N ASP A 221 1.66 8.08 0.91
CA ASP A 221 3.05 8.51 0.97
C ASP A 221 3.91 7.71 -0.03
N LEU A 222 5.23 7.88 0.04
CA LEU A 222 6.18 7.18 -0.84
C LEU A 222 7.01 6.15 -0.05
N ASP A 223 6.41 5.46 0.93
CA ASP A 223 7.06 4.41 1.75
C ASP A 223 6.93 2.99 1.18
N GLY A 224 6.32 2.86 -0.01
CA GLY A 224 6.05 1.59 -0.70
C GLY A 224 4.67 1.48 -1.33
N ASP A 225 3.88 2.55 -1.31
CA ASP A 225 2.55 2.60 -1.91
C ASP A 225 2.57 2.32 -3.43
N GLN A 226 1.63 1.49 -3.86
CA GLN A 226 1.40 1.20 -5.27
C GLN A 226 0.19 1.97 -5.80
N TYR A 227 0.34 2.50 -7.00
CA TYR A 227 -0.70 3.28 -7.68
C TYR A 227 -1.26 2.50 -8.85
N TRP A 228 -2.57 2.58 -9.03
CA TRP A 228 -3.19 2.23 -10.29
C TRP A 228 -3.02 3.41 -11.24
N VAL A 229 -2.23 3.19 -12.29
CA VAL A 229 -1.98 4.16 -13.36
C VAL A 229 -2.65 3.67 -14.62
N TYR A 230 -3.45 4.53 -15.26
CA TYR A 230 -4.20 4.18 -16.45
C TYR A 230 -4.07 5.25 -17.52
N TRP A 231 -3.67 4.84 -18.72
CA TRP A 231 -3.44 5.70 -19.89
C TRP A 231 -4.29 5.28 -21.11
N GLY A 232 -5.27 4.39 -20.91
CA GLY A 232 -6.16 3.93 -21.98
C GLY A 232 -7.22 4.97 -22.36
N LYS A 233 -7.90 4.76 -23.48
CA LYS A 233 -8.93 5.68 -24.02
C LYS A 233 -10.37 5.25 -23.71
N GLU A 234 -10.52 4.07 -23.13
CA GLU A 234 -11.79 3.38 -22.86
C GLU A 234 -12.54 4.03 -21.70
N LEU A 235 -11.83 4.37 -20.62
CA LEU A 235 -12.38 5.09 -19.47
C LEU A 235 -12.35 6.60 -19.72
N LYS A 236 -13.53 7.19 -19.86
CA LYS A 236 -13.71 8.64 -20.02
C LYS A 236 -14.12 9.27 -18.69
N VAL A 237 -13.24 10.06 -18.09
CA VAL A 237 -13.52 10.79 -16.84
C VAL A 237 -13.97 12.20 -17.18
N ASN A 238 -15.26 12.47 -17.05
CA ASN A 238 -15.85 13.76 -17.41
C ASN A 238 -15.62 14.85 -16.34
N LYS A 239 -15.34 14.46 -15.09
CA LYS A 239 -15.20 15.39 -13.97
C LYS A 239 -14.14 14.90 -12.99
N ILE A 240 -13.19 15.77 -12.68
CA ILE A 240 -12.22 15.58 -11.60
C ILE A 240 -12.67 16.39 -10.39
N ILE A 241 -12.56 15.79 -9.22
CA ILE A 241 -12.99 16.36 -7.95
C ILE A 241 -11.73 16.66 -7.12
N SER A 242 -11.72 17.78 -6.40
CA SER A 242 -10.60 18.12 -5.52
C SER A 242 -10.45 17.08 -4.40
N PRO A 243 -9.22 16.72 -4.03
CA PRO A 243 -8.93 15.73 -2.99
C PRO A 243 -9.29 16.28 -1.61
N LEU A 244 -9.49 15.40 -0.64
CA LEU A 244 -9.62 15.78 0.76
C LEU A 244 -8.25 16.23 1.31
N ALA A 245 -8.19 16.90 2.46
CA ALA A 245 -6.94 17.47 2.97
C ALA A 245 -5.95 16.43 3.55
N TYR A 246 -6.45 15.25 3.96
CA TYR A 246 -5.67 14.15 4.55
C TYR A 246 -4.58 14.61 5.55
N THR A 247 -5.00 15.37 6.57
CA THR A 247 -4.08 15.90 7.58
C THR A 247 -3.72 14.83 8.61
N PRO A 248 -2.43 14.51 8.82
CA PRO A 248 -2.00 13.60 9.89
C PRO A 248 -2.28 14.20 11.27
N MET A 249 -2.68 13.37 12.23
CA MET A 249 -2.83 13.77 13.64
C MET A 249 -1.53 13.62 14.44
N SER A 250 -1.42 14.41 15.50
CA SER A 250 -0.27 14.39 16.41
C SER A 250 -0.11 13.05 17.12
N LYS A 251 1.11 12.49 17.09
CA LYS A 251 1.47 11.25 17.77
C LYS A 251 1.44 11.40 19.29
N THR A 252 0.87 10.42 19.98
CA THR A 252 0.95 10.31 21.45
C THR A 252 2.41 10.14 21.89
N ARG A 253 2.86 10.94 22.86
CA ARG A 253 4.23 10.88 23.42
C ARG A 253 4.23 10.21 24.79
N ILE A 254 5.19 9.32 24.99
CA ILE A 254 5.43 8.56 26.21
C ILE A 254 6.91 8.75 26.60
N PRO A 255 7.22 9.02 27.88
CA PRO A 255 8.58 9.36 28.30
C PRO A 255 9.62 8.25 28.08
N LYS A 256 9.22 6.98 28.24
CA LYS A 256 10.10 5.82 28.09
C LYS A 256 9.33 4.62 27.57
N ILE A 257 9.88 3.98 26.54
CA ILE A 257 9.33 2.75 25.95
C ILE A 257 9.93 1.54 26.67
N THR A 258 9.08 0.62 27.14
CA THR A 258 9.48 -0.63 27.79
C THR A 258 8.92 -1.84 27.05
N SER A 259 9.45 -3.03 27.32
CA SER A 259 8.96 -4.28 26.72
C SER A 259 7.49 -4.54 27.05
N GLU A 260 7.05 -4.23 28.27
CA GLU A 260 5.67 -4.41 28.71
C GLU A 260 4.71 -3.50 27.94
N LEU A 261 5.12 -2.24 27.70
CA LEU A 261 4.36 -1.28 26.90
C LEU A 261 4.28 -1.71 25.43
N ILE A 262 5.38 -2.24 24.86
CA ILE A 262 5.40 -2.80 23.51
C ILE A 262 4.43 -3.97 23.40
N VAL A 263 4.47 -4.91 24.36
CA VAL A 263 3.59 -6.08 24.35
C VAL A 263 2.12 -5.69 24.50
N THR A 264 1.79 -4.78 25.42
CA THR A 264 0.41 -4.27 25.54
C THR A 264 -0.06 -3.63 24.23
N HIS A 265 0.77 -2.80 23.58
CA HIS A 265 0.43 -2.19 22.30
C HIS A 265 0.22 -3.21 21.18
N ILE A 266 1.05 -4.26 21.10
CA ILE A 266 0.85 -5.35 20.14
C ILE A 266 -0.50 -6.02 20.36
N LEU A 267 -0.83 -6.39 21.61
CA LEU A 267 -2.09 -7.06 21.94
C LEU A 267 -3.32 -6.21 21.58
N ASP A 268 -3.24 -4.90 21.80
CA ASP A 268 -4.34 -3.99 21.45
C ASP A 268 -4.57 -3.89 19.93
N ILE A 269 -3.53 -4.13 19.11
CA ILE A 269 -3.60 -4.11 17.65
C ILE A 269 -4.09 -5.43 17.04
N LEU A 270 -3.88 -6.58 17.71
CA LEU A 270 -4.16 -7.90 17.13
C LEU A 270 -5.61 -8.07 16.64
N ASP A 271 -6.57 -7.42 17.30
CA ASP A 271 -7.98 -7.39 16.89
C ASP A 271 -8.45 -5.99 16.43
N ASP A 272 -7.55 -5.09 16.03
CA ASP A 272 -7.95 -3.76 15.57
C ASP A 272 -8.61 -3.84 14.18
N GLN A 273 -9.94 -3.92 14.18
CA GLN A 273 -10.76 -3.98 12.98
C GLN A 273 -11.31 -2.60 12.55
N LYS A 274 -10.83 -1.49 13.13
CA LYS A 274 -11.43 -0.16 12.88
C LYS A 274 -11.46 0.20 11.41
N PHE A 275 -10.36 0.01 10.67
CA PHE A 275 -10.30 0.31 9.24
C PHE A 275 -11.28 -0.56 8.43
N CYS A 276 -11.42 -1.85 8.77
CA CYS A 276 -12.41 -2.74 8.15
C CYS A 276 -13.84 -2.26 8.39
N ILE A 277 -14.15 -1.84 9.63
CA ILE A 277 -15.47 -1.32 9.99
C ILE A 277 -15.75 -0.03 9.20
N ILE A 278 -14.80 0.90 9.13
CA ILE A 278 -14.92 2.16 8.38
C ILE A 278 -15.15 1.87 6.89
N SER A 279 -14.34 1.02 6.27
CA SER A 279 -14.44 0.68 4.84
C SER A 279 -15.77 0.01 4.49
N ASN A 280 -16.22 -0.96 5.29
CA ASN A 280 -17.53 -1.58 5.08
C ASN A 280 -18.67 -0.57 5.28
N THR A 281 -18.54 0.33 6.26
CA THR A 281 -19.56 1.35 6.53
C THR A 281 -19.68 2.30 5.35
N HIS A 282 -18.53 2.71 4.82
CA HIS A 282 -18.45 3.50 3.60
C HIS A 282 -19.10 2.79 2.41
N ALA A 283 -18.76 1.52 2.17
CA ALA A 283 -19.30 0.72 1.07
C ALA A 283 -20.84 0.65 1.08
N VAL A 284 -21.46 0.40 2.25
CA VAL A 284 -22.92 0.35 2.39
C VAL A 284 -23.56 1.72 2.15
N ILE A 285 -22.98 2.79 2.70
CA ILE A 285 -23.54 4.14 2.54
C ILE A 285 -23.42 4.60 1.08
N VAL A 286 -22.31 4.33 0.40
CA VAL A 286 -22.14 4.66 -1.03
C VAL A 286 -23.21 3.97 -1.87
N ASP A 287 -23.58 2.74 -1.53
CA ASP A 287 -24.58 1.98 -2.29
C ASP A 287 -26.02 2.53 -2.11
N LYS A 288 -26.36 2.98 -0.89
CA LYS A 288 -27.71 3.47 -0.55
C LYS A 288 -27.91 4.96 -0.78
N HIS A 289 -26.88 5.77 -0.57
CA HIS A 289 -27.01 7.22 -0.55
C HIS A 289 -26.97 7.78 -1.99
N SER A 290 -27.94 8.64 -2.34
CA SER A 290 -28.05 9.23 -3.69
C SER A 290 -26.80 9.97 -4.17
N ASN A 291 -26.13 10.70 -3.27
CA ASN A 291 -24.84 11.36 -3.54
C ASN A 291 -23.61 10.42 -3.50
N GLY A 292 -23.77 9.13 -3.19
CA GLY A 292 -22.69 8.14 -3.16
C GLY A 292 -21.47 8.60 -2.34
N THR A 293 -20.28 8.47 -2.92
CA THR A 293 -18.98 8.88 -2.35
C THR A 293 -18.89 10.37 -2.03
N MET A 294 -19.79 11.20 -2.58
CA MET A 294 -19.81 12.65 -2.38
C MET A 294 -20.69 13.08 -1.20
N SER A 295 -21.39 12.15 -0.54
CA SER A 295 -22.13 12.41 0.69
C SER A 295 -21.20 12.90 1.81
N THR A 296 -21.77 13.61 2.77
CA THR A 296 -21.04 14.12 3.94
C THR A 296 -20.45 12.99 4.79
N GLU A 297 -21.19 11.91 4.92
CA GLU A 297 -20.87 10.70 5.65
C GLU A 297 -19.73 9.94 4.96
N CYS A 298 -19.79 9.76 3.64
CA CYS A 298 -18.73 9.09 2.89
C CYS A 298 -17.43 9.90 2.90
N LYS A 299 -17.50 11.23 2.76
CA LYS A 299 -16.31 12.10 2.89
C LYS A 299 -15.66 11.97 4.26
N PHE A 300 -16.47 12.01 5.33
CA PHE A 300 -15.96 11.81 6.70
C PHE A 300 -15.27 10.45 6.86
N LEU A 301 -15.89 9.38 6.38
CA LEU A 301 -15.29 8.03 6.45
C LEU A 301 -14.02 7.92 5.59
N ALA A 302 -13.98 8.57 4.43
CA ALA A 302 -12.81 8.61 3.57
C ALA A 302 -11.63 9.37 4.21
N GLU A 303 -11.88 10.46 4.93
CA GLU A 303 -10.83 11.15 5.71
C GLU A 303 -10.34 10.32 6.91
N LEU A 304 -11.25 9.57 7.55
CA LEU A 304 -10.93 8.76 8.73
C LEU A 304 -10.18 7.47 8.38
N PHE A 305 -10.43 6.91 7.19
CA PHE A 305 -9.88 5.63 6.76
C PHE A 305 -8.34 5.54 6.75
N PRO A 306 -7.58 6.45 6.10
CA PRO A 306 -6.12 6.40 6.12
C PRO A 306 -5.56 6.56 7.55
N ARG A 307 -6.19 7.42 8.38
CA ARG A 307 -5.84 7.55 9.80
C ARG A 307 -6.03 6.25 10.58
N ALA A 308 -7.09 5.50 10.27
CA ALA A 308 -7.33 4.19 10.89
C ALA A 308 -6.37 3.09 10.41
N ILE A 309 -5.81 3.20 9.20
CA ILE A 309 -4.73 2.33 8.74
C ILE A 309 -3.44 2.64 9.50
N ASP A 310 -3.14 3.93 9.64
CA ASP A 310 -1.90 4.41 10.25
C ASP A 310 -1.91 4.42 11.77
N SER A 311 -3.07 4.29 12.42
CA SER A 311 -3.20 4.23 13.89
C SER A 311 -2.26 3.18 14.52
N ILE A 312 -2.01 2.09 13.83
CA ILE A 312 -1.08 1.01 14.23
C ILE A 312 0.36 1.51 14.32
N LYS A 313 0.77 2.44 13.42
CA LYS A 313 2.10 3.06 13.32
C LYS A 313 2.20 4.37 14.13
N THR A 314 1.09 5.09 14.31
CA THR A 314 1.06 6.41 14.98
C THR A 314 0.63 6.33 16.44
N GLY A 315 -0.06 5.26 16.84
CA GLY A 315 -0.72 5.14 18.14
C GLY A 315 -1.94 6.06 18.27
N GLU A 316 -2.51 6.54 17.16
CA GLU A 316 -3.71 7.36 17.16
C GLU A 316 -4.93 6.56 17.67
N GLN A 317 -5.70 7.17 18.58
CA GLN A 317 -6.97 6.61 19.03
C GLN A 317 -8.10 7.13 18.14
N ILE A 318 -8.62 6.25 17.29
CA ILE A 318 -9.73 6.57 16.39
C ILE A 318 -11.06 6.47 17.15
N ASP A 319 -11.80 7.58 17.23
CA ASP A 319 -13.13 7.61 17.84
C ASP A 319 -14.16 6.96 16.90
N MET A 320 -14.67 5.81 17.32
CA MET A 320 -15.65 5.03 16.57
C MET A 320 -17.11 5.44 16.87
N LYS A 321 -17.38 6.39 17.78
CA LYS A 321 -18.76 6.79 18.14
C LYS A 321 -19.57 7.24 16.93
N ILE A 322 -19.00 8.12 16.10
CA ILE A 322 -19.69 8.62 14.90
C ILE A 322 -19.88 7.49 13.89
N VAL A 323 -18.86 6.64 13.69
CA VAL A 323 -18.94 5.49 12.77
C VAL A 323 -20.04 4.52 13.21
N ASN A 324 -20.13 4.22 14.51
CA ASN A 324 -21.16 3.33 15.05
C ASN A 324 -22.56 3.92 14.89
N LYS A 325 -22.73 5.23 15.11
CA LYS A 325 -23.99 5.92 14.84
C LYS A 325 -24.39 5.85 13.37
N LEU A 326 -23.43 6.04 12.45
CA LEU A 326 -23.69 5.85 11.02
C LEU A 326 -24.11 4.42 10.71
N ARG A 327 -23.48 3.42 11.34
CA ARG A 327 -23.90 2.03 11.17
C ARG A 327 -25.32 1.81 11.66
N GLU A 328 -25.68 2.29 12.85
CA GLU A 328 -27.06 2.18 13.36
C GLU A 328 -28.09 2.79 12.39
N THR A 329 -27.75 3.91 11.74
CA THR A 329 -28.61 4.55 10.74
C THR A 329 -28.72 3.77 9.42
N TRP A 330 -27.63 3.19 8.95
CA TRP A 330 -27.53 2.67 7.57
C TRP A 330 -27.47 1.13 7.46
N TYR A 331 -27.30 0.40 8.58
CA TYR A 331 -27.06 -1.05 8.63
C TYR A 331 -28.30 -1.85 9.10
N ASP A 332 -29.38 -1.79 8.33
CA ASP A 332 -30.47 -2.77 8.43
C ASP A 332 -30.26 -3.96 7.48
N THR A 333 -29.65 -3.70 6.32
CA THR A 333 -29.41 -4.65 5.24
C THR A 333 -28.12 -4.30 4.47
N TYR A 334 -27.50 -5.31 3.84
CA TYR A 334 -26.27 -5.18 3.04
C TYR A 334 -26.53 -5.43 1.56
N PRO A 335 -25.82 -4.77 0.63
CA PRO A 335 -25.96 -5.13 -0.77
C PRO A 335 -25.35 -6.51 -1.03
N ILE A 336 -26.02 -7.33 -1.84
CA ILE A 336 -25.62 -8.72 -2.12
C ILE A 336 -24.17 -8.84 -2.61
N TRP A 337 -23.67 -7.85 -3.35
CA TRP A 337 -22.30 -7.85 -3.87
C TRP A 337 -21.23 -7.80 -2.76
N MET A 338 -21.59 -7.47 -1.52
CA MET A 338 -20.69 -7.57 -0.36
C MET A 338 -20.58 -8.98 0.23
N MET A 339 -21.40 -9.94 -0.24
CA MET A 339 -21.34 -11.37 0.12
C MET A 339 -21.32 -11.62 1.63
N LYS A 340 -22.27 -11.00 2.35
CA LYS A 340 -22.46 -11.19 3.81
C LYS A 340 -23.54 -12.23 4.06
N ASP A 341 -23.18 -13.50 3.92
CA ASP A 341 -24.11 -14.63 4.02
C ASP A 341 -24.84 -14.73 5.38
N ASP A 342 -24.24 -14.16 6.43
CA ASP A 342 -24.77 -14.13 7.79
C ASP A 342 -25.67 -12.91 8.08
N LYS A 343 -25.98 -12.09 7.06
CA LYS A 343 -26.72 -10.83 7.20
C LYS A 343 -27.86 -10.72 6.18
N LEU A 344 -28.90 -9.96 6.56
CA LEU A 344 -29.96 -9.58 5.63
C LEU A 344 -29.37 -8.77 4.47
N SER A 345 -29.76 -9.12 3.25
CA SER A 345 -29.19 -8.54 2.03
C SER A 345 -30.24 -8.06 1.03
N TYR A 346 -29.87 -7.12 0.16
CA TYR A 346 -30.72 -6.55 -0.90
C TYR A 346 -30.02 -6.49 -2.26
N GLU A 347 -30.82 -6.48 -3.33
CA GLU A 347 -30.34 -6.28 -4.70
C GLU A 347 -29.98 -4.82 -4.94
N SER A 348 -28.70 -4.55 -5.16
CA SER A 348 -28.19 -3.21 -5.38
C SER A 348 -28.44 -2.74 -6.81
N GLN A 349 -28.89 -1.49 -6.94
CA GLN A 349 -29.02 -0.78 -8.22
C GLN A 349 -27.77 0.04 -8.58
N SER A 350 -26.72 -0.03 -7.75
CA SER A 350 -25.46 0.65 -8.02
C SER A 350 -24.68 -0.04 -9.14
N ILE A 351 -23.63 0.62 -9.62
CA ILE A 351 -22.70 0.02 -10.60
C ILE A 351 -22.07 -1.27 -10.06
N ASN A 352 -21.80 -1.35 -8.75
CA ASN A 352 -21.26 -2.55 -8.13
C ASN A 352 -22.27 -3.69 -8.16
N GLY A 353 -23.53 -3.42 -7.86
CA GLY A 353 -24.63 -4.39 -7.99
C GLY A 353 -24.76 -4.91 -9.42
N TYR A 354 -24.79 -4.00 -10.40
CA TYR A 354 -24.87 -4.38 -11.81
C TYR A 354 -23.68 -5.23 -12.28
N LEU A 355 -22.45 -4.83 -11.94
CA LEU A 355 -21.24 -5.57 -12.31
C LEU A 355 -21.19 -6.94 -11.65
N PHE A 356 -21.56 -7.02 -10.36
CA PHE A 356 -21.64 -8.29 -9.63
C PHE A 356 -22.66 -9.24 -10.28
N ASN A 357 -23.89 -8.76 -10.53
CA ASN A 357 -24.92 -9.56 -11.15
C ASN A 357 -24.55 -10.01 -12.57
N LYS A 358 -23.88 -9.14 -13.34
CA LYS A 358 -23.35 -9.50 -14.66
C LYS A 358 -22.26 -10.57 -14.55
N ALA A 359 -21.34 -10.45 -13.60
CA ALA A 359 -20.29 -11.44 -13.37
C ALA A 359 -20.88 -12.80 -12.94
N GLN A 360 -21.84 -12.82 -12.00
CA GLN A 360 -22.53 -14.04 -11.59
C GLN A 360 -23.22 -14.73 -12.78
N ASN A 361 -23.90 -13.96 -13.62
CA ASN A 361 -24.55 -14.49 -14.82
C ASN A 361 -23.54 -15.09 -15.83
N LEU A 362 -22.39 -14.43 -16.03
CA LEU A 362 -21.33 -14.97 -16.89
C LEU A 362 -20.72 -16.25 -16.31
N ARG A 363 -20.57 -16.32 -14.98
CA ARG A 363 -20.08 -17.50 -14.26
C ARG A 363 -21.04 -18.68 -14.36
N ILE A 364 -22.34 -18.46 -14.16
CA ILE A 364 -23.40 -19.47 -14.34
C ILE A 364 -23.40 -20.02 -15.78
N LYS A 365 -23.10 -19.17 -16.76
CA LYS A 365 -22.96 -19.57 -18.17
C LYS A 365 -21.62 -20.23 -18.52
N GLY A 366 -20.71 -20.39 -17.54
CA GLY A 366 -19.38 -20.98 -17.75
C GLY A 366 -18.42 -20.13 -18.59
N LEU A 367 -18.71 -18.83 -18.77
CA LEU A 367 -17.91 -17.92 -19.60
C LEU A 367 -16.73 -17.30 -18.84
N ILE A 368 -16.80 -17.28 -17.51
CA ILE A 368 -15.74 -16.87 -16.60
C ILE A 368 -15.72 -17.84 -15.40
N ARG A 369 -14.55 -18.03 -14.78
CA ARG A 369 -14.36 -18.94 -13.65
C ARG A 369 -14.82 -18.34 -12.32
#